data_AF-L9K0K4-F1
#
_entry.id   AF-L9K0K4-F1
#
_cell.length_a   1.000
_cell.length_b   1.000
_cell.length_c   1.000
_cell.angle_alpha   90.00
_cell.angle_beta   90.00
_cell.angle_gamma   90.00
#
_symmetry.space_group_name_H-M   'P 1'
#
loop_
_entity.id
_entity.type
_entity.pdbx_description
1 polymer ?
#
loop_
_entity_poly.entity_id
_entity_poly.type
_entity_poly.pdbx_seq_one_letter_code
_entity_poly.pdbx_strand_id
1 'polypeptide(L)'
;MQAWPEPPLAIKFLWALKGAVDGGLSIPHSTKRFPDYESKEFNAEVHWKHIMDQNVANYMCYLMGEDEDIYKKQLSRYIKNSVTPDMEETCKKAHTAVRENTFYEKKPKKEVQKKRWNHPKMSLAQKKDWVSQKKASFLRAQEQAAES
;
A
#
# COMPACT_ATOMS: atom_id res chain seq x y z
N MET A 1 -22.23 -28.34 -4.40
CA MET A 1 -21.00 -27.59 -4.69
C MET A 1 -21.36 -26.12 -4.70
N GLN A 2 -21.05 -25.37 -3.63
CA GLN A 2 -21.24 -23.93 -3.62
C GLN A 2 -20.14 -23.30 -4.49
N ALA A 3 -20.57 -22.61 -5.55
CA ALA A 3 -19.69 -21.76 -6.34
C ALA A 3 -19.17 -20.66 -5.40
N TRP A 4 -17.85 -20.55 -5.30
CA TRP A 4 -17.23 -19.43 -4.62
C TRP A 4 -17.66 -18.14 -5.33
N PRO A 5 -18.08 -17.08 -4.60
CA PRO A 5 -18.32 -15.79 -5.21
C PRO A 5 -17.03 -15.36 -5.93
N GLU A 6 -17.14 -14.97 -7.20
CA GLU A 6 -15.98 -14.52 -7.96
C GLU A 6 -15.28 -13.41 -7.16
N PRO A 7 -13.97 -13.53 -6.88
CA PRO A 7 -13.28 -12.53 -6.08
C PRO A 7 -13.41 -11.17 -6.77
N PRO A 8 -13.75 -10.08 -6.04
CA PRO A 8 -13.76 -8.75 -6.61
C PRO A 8 -12.38 -8.50 -7.21
N LEU A 9 -12.39 -8.33 -8.52
CA LEU A 9 -11.23 -8.35 -9.39
C LEU A 9 -10.08 -7.55 -8.76
N ALA A 10 -8.99 -8.23 -8.42
CA ALA A 10 -7.73 -7.58 -8.06
C ALA A 10 -7.11 -6.97 -9.34
N ILE A 11 -7.77 -5.94 -9.87
CA ILE A 11 -7.51 -5.29 -11.17
C ILE A 11 -6.08 -4.72 -11.23
N LYS A 12 -5.56 -4.21 -10.10
CA LYS A 12 -4.24 -3.58 -10.03
C LYS A 12 -3.09 -4.54 -10.35
N PHE A 13 -3.22 -5.82 -10.02
CA PHE A 13 -2.21 -6.82 -10.36
C PHE A 13 -2.09 -7.00 -11.87
N LEU A 14 -3.21 -6.94 -12.59
CA LEU A 14 -3.25 -7.10 -14.04
C LEU A 14 -2.59 -5.91 -14.75
N TRP A 15 -2.64 -4.71 -14.18
CA TRP A 15 -1.89 -3.56 -14.71
C TRP A 15 -0.38 -3.74 -14.57
N ALA A 16 0.10 -4.25 -13.44
CA ALA A 16 1.51 -4.61 -13.28
C ALA A 16 1.92 -5.73 -14.26
N LEU A 17 1.04 -6.72 -14.46
CA LEU A 17 1.24 -7.79 -15.45
C LEU A 17 1.36 -7.22 -16.86
N LYS A 18 0.46 -6.33 -17.27
CA LYS A 18 0.50 -5.66 -18.57
C LYS A 18 1.79 -4.85 -18.74
N GLY A 19 2.19 -4.10 -17.72
CA GLY A 19 3.46 -3.36 -17.73
C GLY A 19 4.69 -4.26 -17.85
N ALA A 20 4.71 -5.43 -17.21
CA ALA A 20 5.79 -6.41 -17.35
C ALA A 20 5.84 -7.04 -18.74
N VAL A 21 4.67 -7.38 -19.31
CA VAL A 21 4.55 -7.89 -20.69
C VAL A 21 5.02 -6.84 -21.69
N ASP A 22 4.60 -5.57 -21.53
CA ASP A 22 5.01 -4.45 -22.39
C ASP A 22 6.48 -4.06 -22.19
N GLY A 23 7.07 -4.45 -21.06
CA GLY A 23 8.51 -4.39 -20.77
C GLY A 23 9.32 -5.52 -21.40
N GLY A 24 8.69 -6.47 -22.09
CA GLY A 24 9.35 -7.57 -22.81
C GLY A 24 9.38 -8.91 -22.08
N LEU A 25 8.71 -9.04 -20.92
CA LEU A 25 8.63 -10.33 -20.22
C LEU A 25 7.54 -11.22 -20.83
N SER A 26 7.91 -12.42 -21.25
CA SER A 26 6.95 -13.40 -21.79
C SER A 26 6.17 -14.08 -20.67
N ILE A 27 4.99 -13.55 -20.33
CA ILE A 27 4.09 -14.10 -19.31
C ILE A 27 2.81 -14.63 -19.98
N PRO A 28 2.43 -15.91 -19.76
CA PRO A 28 1.16 -16.42 -20.27
C PRO A 28 -0.01 -15.76 -19.55
N HIS A 29 -0.87 -15.07 -20.31
CA HIS A 29 -2.04 -14.38 -19.77
C HIS A 29 -3.20 -14.34 -20.77
N SER A 30 -4.40 -14.04 -20.27
CA SER A 30 -5.61 -13.85 -21.09
C SER A 30 -6.11 -12.42 -20.96
N THR A 31 -6.62 -11.84 -22.05
CA THR A 31 -7.17 -10.48 -22.07
C THR A 31 -8.53 -10.37 -21.36
N LYS A 32 -9.18 -11.50 -21.05
CA LYS A 32 -10.52 -11.57 -20.44
C LYS A 32 -10.62 -10.98 -19.03
N ARG A 33 -9.49 -10.83 -18.36
CA ARG A 33 -9.44 -10.34 -16.97
C ARG A 33 -9.20 -8.84 -16.90
N PHE A 34 -8.87 -8.18 -18.01
CA PHE A 34 -8.73 -6.73 -18.03
C PHE A 34 -10.09 -6.03 -17.89
N PRO A 35 -10.15 -4.86 -17.25
CA PRO A 35 -11.40 -4.11 -17.05
C PRO A 35 -12.11 -3.74 -18.35
N ASP A 36 -11.37 -3.61 -19.44
CA ASP A 36 -11.87 -3.16 -20.75
C ASP A 36 -12.41 -4.31 -21.60
N TYR A 37 -12.56 -5.50 -21.01
CA TYR A 37 -13.15 -6.67 -21.64
C TYR A 37 -14.65 -6.70 -21.37
N GLU A 38 -15.42 -6.07 -22.25
CA GLU A 38 -16.88 -6.03 -22.20
C GLU A 38 -17.48 -6.77 -23.40
N SER A 39 -18.62 -7.43 -23.23
CA SER A 39 -19.33 -8.13 -24.33
C SER A 39 -18.51 -9.17 -25.11
N LYS A 40 -17.51 -9.80 -24.45
CA LYS A 40 -16.55 -10.75 -25.05
C LYS A 40 -15.58 -10.13 -26.05
N GLU A 41 -15.53 -8.81 -26.14
CA GLU A 41 -14.60 -8.07 -26.99
C GLU A 41 -13.65 -7.24 -26.13
N PHE A 42 -12.41 -7.10 -26.61
CA PHE A 42 -11.39 -6.31 -25.93
C PHE A 42 -11.27 -4.96 -26.62
N ASN A 43 -11.59 -3.88 -25.91
CA ASN A 43 -11.45 -2.53 -26.44
C ASN A 43 -10.05 -1.96 -26.11
N ALA A 44 -9.18 -1.93 -27.12
CA ALA A 44 -7.80 -1.44 -26.97
C ALA A 44 -7.73 0.06 -26.64
N GLU A 45 -8.69 0.86 -27.09
CA GLU A 45 -8.71 2.31 -26.85
C GLU A 45 -9.02 2.62 -25.37
N VAL A 46 -10.02 1.95 -24.81
CA VAL A 46 -10.38 2.09 -23.39
C VAL A 46 -9.26 1.55 -22.51
N HIS A 47 -8.63 0.46 -22.91
CA HIS A 47 -7.45 -0.09 -22.24
C HIS A 47 -6.28 0.89 -22.20
N TRP A 48 -5.97 1.53 -23.33
CA TRP A 48 -4.91 2.53 -23.41
C TRP A 48 -5.22 3.76 -22.55
N LYS A 49 -6.47 4.25 -22.58
CA LYS A 49 -6.94 5.36 -21.72
C LYS A 49 -6.77 5.04 -20.22
N HIS A 50 -7.02 3.80 -19.81
CA HIS A 50 -6.79 3.35 -18.44
C HIS A 50 -5.31 3.30 -18.06
N ILE A 51 -4.43 2.88 -18.98
CA ILE A 51 -2.98 2.88 -18.74
C ILE A 51 -2.45 4.31 -18.57
N MET A 52 -3.01 5.27 -19.32
CA MET A 52 -2.62 6.68 -19.27
C MET A 52 -3.33 7.48 -18.16
N ASP A 53 -4.00 6.81 -17.21
CA ASP A 53 -4.75 7.43 -16.11
C ASP A 53 -5.82 8.46 -16.54
N GLN A 54 -6.35 8.32 -17.76
CA GLN A 54 -7.37 9.24 -18.30
C GLN A 54 -8.69 9.17 -17.51
N ASN A 55 -9.00 8.02 -16.91
CA ASN A 55 -10.17 7.86 -16.05
C ASN A 55 -10.06 8.72 -14.77
N VAL A 56 -8.86 8.81 -14.17
CA VAL A 56 -8.58 9.66 -13.02
C VAL A 56 -8.64 11.12 -13.44
N ALA A 57 -8.03 11.48 -14.57
CA ALA A 57 -8.10 12.83 -15.13
C ALA A 57 -9.55 13.28 -15.36
N ASN A 58 -10.39 12.43 -15.96
CA ASN A 58 -11.80 12.71 -16.17
C ASN A 58 -12.55 12.89 -14.84
N TYR A 59 -12.24 12.08 -13.83
CA TYR A 59 -12.82 12.22 -12.49
C TYR A 59 -12.38 13.52 -11.79
N MET A 60 -11.12 13.93 -11.95
CA MET A 60 -10.63 15.22 -11.47
C MET A 60 -11.41 16.37 -12.10
N CYS A 61 -11.55 16.37 -13.43
CA CYS A 61 -12.31 17.38 -14.16
C CYS A 61 -13.79 17.41 -13.73
N TYR A 62 -14.41 16.25 -13.55
CA TYR A 62 -15.79 16.13 -13.08
C TYR A 62 -15.95 16.75 -11.68
N LEU A 63 -15.10 16.38 -10.72
CA LEU A 63 -15.18 16.93 -9.36
C LEU A 63 -14.88 18.43 -9.31
N MET A 64 -13.96 18.93 -10.15
CA MET A 64 -13.70 20.37 -10.23
C MET A 64 -14.92 21.17 -10.72
N GLY A 65 -15.77 20.57 -11.56
CA GLY A 65 -17.00 21.21 -12.06
C GLY A 65 -18.18 21.09 -11.11
N GLU A 66 -18.34 19.95 -10.42
CA GLU A 66 -19.52 19.65 -9.61
C GLU A 66 -19.35 19.99 -8.12
N ASP A 67 -18.22 19.62 -7.50
CA ASP A 67 -18.02 19.76 -6.05
C ASP A 67 -16.53 19.90 -5.69
N GLU A 68 -16.11 21.16 -5.53
CA GLU A 68 -14.73 21.51 -5.19
C GLU A 68 -14.32 21.06 -3.77
N ASP A 69 -15.28 20.90 -2.85
CA ASP A 69 -14.99 20.47 -1.48
C ASP A 69 -14.66 18.97 -1.44
N ILE A 70 -15.38 18.16 -2.23
CA ILE A 70 -15.02 16.76 -2.46
C ILE A 70 -13.68 16.65 -3.17
N TYR A 71 -13.43 17.49 -4.18
CA TYR A 71 -12.15 17.54 -4.88
C TYR A 71 -10.98 17.78 -3.90
N LYS A 72 -11.07 18.81 -3.06
CA LYS A 72 -10.05 19.13 -2.04
C LYS A 72 -9.86 17.99 -1.04
N LYS A 73 -10.94 17.33 -0.62
CA LYS A 73 -10.89 16.23 0.35
C LYS A 73 -10.23 14.98 -0.23
N GLN A 74 -10.66 14.53 -1.41
CA GLN A 74 -10.19 13.29 -2.01
C GLN A 74 -8.82 13.43 -2.66
N LEU A 75 -8.54 14.59 -3.28
CA LEU A 75 -7.33 14.84 -4.07
C LEU A 75 -6.37 15.83 -3.42
N SER A 76 -6.45 16.02 -2.11
CA SER A 76 -5.56 16.88 -1.31
C SER A 76 -4.06 16.69 -1.62
N ARG A 77 -3.61 15.45 -1.87
CA ARG A 77 -2.22 15.15 -2.22
C ARG A 77 -1.85 15.58 -3.63
N TYR A 78 -2.78 15.51 -4.58
CA TYR A 78 -2.57 15.99 -5.96
C TYR A 78 -2.39 17.51 -5.96
N ILE A 79 -3.23 18.22 -5.20
CA ILE A 79 -3.11 19.67 -5.00
C ILE A 79 -1.75 20.02 -4.38
N LYS A 80 -1.35 19.31 -3.31
CA LYS A 80 -0.06 19.54 -2.63
C LYS A 80 1.16 19.35 -3.55
N ASN A 81 1.06 18.42 -4.50
CA ASN A 81 2.14 18.08 -5.41
C ASN A 81 2.00 18.78 -6.78
N SER A 82 1.09 19.76 -6.91
CA SER A 82 0.80 20.49 -8.14
C SER A 82 0.55 19.59 -9.35
N VAL A 83 -0.20 18.50 -9.15
CA VAL A 83 -0.55 17.57 -10.24
C VAL A 83 -1.80 18.09 -10.94
N THR A 84 -1.70 18.29 -12.25
CA THR A 84 -2.78 18.72 -13.12
C THR A 84 -3.56 17.52 -13.67
N PRO A 85 -4.79 17.70 -14.17
CA PRO A 85 -5.54 16.63 -14.85
C PRO A 85 -4.92 16.19 -16.19
N ASP A 86 -3.80 16.79 -16.63
CA ASP A 86 -3.02 16.33 -17.78
C ASP A 86 -2.07 15.17 -17.37
N MET A 87 -2.68 14.03 -17.07
CA MET A 87 -1.98 12.84 -16.58
C MET A 87 -1.27 12.07 -17.69
N GLU A 88 -1.76 12.16 -18.93
CA GLU A 88 -1.22 11.42 -20.08
C GLU A 88 0.23 11.81 -20.38
N GLU A 89 0.53 13.11 -20.43
CA GLU A 89 1.89 13.59 -20.68
C GLU A 89 2.85 13.14 -19.56
N THR A 90 2.39 13.19 -18.31
CA THR A 90 3.15 12.77 -17.13
C THR A 90 3.48 11.27 -17.17
N CYS A 91 2.50 10.42 -17.52
CA CYS A 91 2.72 8.97 -17.65
C CYS A 91 3.68 8.64 -18.80
N LYS A 92 3.57 9.31 -19.95
CA LYS A 92 4.52 9.14 -21.07
C LYS A 92 5.95 9.48 -20.64
N LYS A 93 6.16 10.62 -19.97
CA LYS A 93 7.46 11.03 -19.42
C LYS A 93 8.01 10.03 -18.41
N ALA A 94 7.16 9.47 -17.56
CA ALA A 94 7.57 8.44 -16.61
C ALA A 94 8.01 7.14 -17.33
N HIS A 95 7.27 6.70 -18.35
CA HIS A 95 7.62 5.52 -19.14
C HIS A 95 8.94 5.69 -19.91
N THR A 96 9.22 6.87 -20.47
CA THR A 96 10.52 7.14 -21.12
C THR A 96 11.65 7.12 -20.10
N ALA A 97 11.48 7.79 -18.95
CA ALA A 97 12.50 7.82 -17.90
C ALA A 97 12.86 6.43 -17.35
N VAL A 98 11.87 5.55 -17.15
CA VAL A 98 12.10 4.16 -16.68
C VAL A 98 12.81 3.33 -17.73
N ARG A 99 12.55 3.56 -19.03
CA ARG A 99 13.25 2.87 -20.12
C ARG A 99 14.69 3.35 -20.27
N GLU A 100 14.95 4.64 -20.03
CA GLU A 100 16.29 5.22 -20.07
C GLU A 100 17.18 4.74 -18.91
N ASN A 101 16.62 4.67 -17.69
CA ASN A 101 17.35 4.21 -16.51
C ASN A 101 16.60 3.11 -15.75
N THR A 102 17.02 1.87 -15.99
CA THR A 102 16.46 0.67 -15.36
C THR A 102 17.10 0.31 -14.02
N PHE A 103 18.15 1.02 -13.59
CA PHE A 103 18.91 0.67 -12.38
C PHE A 103 18.36 1.40 -11.15
N TYR A 104 18.12 0.63 -10.09
CA TYR A 104 17.74 1.18 -8.79
C TYR A 104 18.97 1.58 -7.97
N GLU A 105 19.13 2.88 -7.72
CA GLU A 105 20.17 3.39 -6.83
C GLU A 105 19.77 3.19 -5.36
N LYS A 106 20.54 2.38 -4.65
CA LYS A 106 20.33 2.16 -3.21
C LYS A 106 20.73 3.42 -2.45
N LYS A 107 19.79 3.96 -1.67
CA LYS A 107 20.10 5.06 -0.74
C LYS A 107 21.21 4.64 0.23
N PRO A 108 22.17 5.53 0.55
CA PRO A 108 23.23 5.21 1.50
C PRO A 108 22.63 4.84 2.85
N LYS A 109 23.19 3.79 3.48
CA LYS A 109 22.78 3.38 4.82
C LYS A 109 23.14 4.50 5.79
N LYS A 110 22.14 5.07 6.45
CA LYS A 110 22.37 6.02 7.54
C LYS A 110 22.80 5.24 8.78
N GLU A 111 23.98 5.54 9.32
CA GLU A 111 24.37 5.06 10.64
C GLU A 111 23.55 5.80 11.69
N VAL A 112 22.50 5.14 12.18
CA VAL A 112 21.60 5.67 13.21
C VAL A 112 21.80 4.85 14.47
N GLN A 113 22.01 5.53 15.60
CA GLN A 113 21.99 4.89 16.92
C GLN A 113 20.60 4.30 17.15
N LYS A 114 20.50 2.96 17.12
CA LYS A 114 19.23 2.27 17.25
C LYS A 114 18.80 2.22 18.71
N LYS A 115 17.79 3.01 19.07
CA LYS A 115 17.07 2.85 20.34
C LYS A 115 16.23 1.57 20.29
N ARG A 116 16.32 0.76 21.34
CA ARG A 116 15.42 -0.39 21.54
C ARG A 116 14.08 0.11 22.07
N TRP A 117 13.01 -0.05 21.28
CA TRP A 117 11.66 0.31 21.68
C TRP A 117 10.95 -0.77 22.51
N ASN A 118 11.34 -2.03 22.31
CA ASN A 118 10.74 -3.17 22.99
C ASN A 118 11.42 -3.43 24.33
N HIS A 119 10.64 -3.79 25.35
CA HIS A 119 11.19 -4.14 26.66
C HIS A 119 12.22 -5.28 26.55
N PRO A 120 13.35 -5.23 27.28
CA PRO A 120 14.28 -6.35 27.36
C PRO A 120 13.64 -7.60 27.94
N LYS A 121 14.05 -8.77 27.45
CA LYS A 121 13.61 -10.03 28.05
C LYS A 121 14.26 -10.13 29.43
N MET A 122 13.45 -10.32 30.49
CA MET A 122 13.98 -10.49 31.85
C MET A 122 14.95 -11.67 31.91
N SER A 123 16.06 -11.47 32.62
CA SER A 123 17.02 -12.53 32.92
C SER A 123 16.42 -13.58 33.85
N LEU A 124 17.05 -14.76 33.95
CA LEU A 124 16.59 -15.81 34.86
C LEU A 124 16.65 -15.35 36.33
N ALA A 125 17.71 -14.64 36.72
CA ALA A 125 17.86 -14.08 38.06
C ALA A 125 16.73 -13.10 38.38
N GLN A 126 16.47 -12.13 37.50
CA GLN A 126 15.37 -11.16 37.65
C GLN A 126 14.01 -11.86 37.80
N LYS A 127 13.76 -12.95 37.07
CA LYS A 127 12.52 -13.74 37.21
C LYS A 127 12.44 -14.43 38.57
N LYS A 128 13.55 -15.01 39.07
CA LYS A 128 13.59 -15.67 40.38
C LYS A 128 13.36 -14.67 41.51
N ASP A 129 14.01 -13.50 41.44
CA ASP A 129 13.87 -12.43 42.43
C ASP A 129 12.45 -11.87 42.43
N TRP A 130 11.85 -11.66 41.25
CA TRP A 130 10.46 -11.22 41.13
C TRP A 130 9.47 -12.21 41.78
N VAL A 131 9.69 -13.51 41.61
CA VAL A 131 8.88 -14.54 42.28
C VAL A 131 9.07 -14.50 43.80
N SER A 132 10.31 -14.37 44.28
CA SER A 132 10.62 -14.28 45.71
C SER A 132 9.97 -13.05 46.35
N GLN A 133 10.12 -11.88 45.72
CA GLN A 133 9.51 -10.63 46.16
C GLN A 133 7.98 -10.73 46.22
N LYS A 134 7.34 -11.32 45.20
CA LYS A 134 5.89 -11.54 45.20
C LYS A 134 5.42 -12.45 46.34
N LYS A 135 6.16 -13.51 46.65
CA LYS A 135 5.85 -14.40 47.79
C LYS A 135 5.99 -13.66 49.12
N ALA A 136 7.08 -12.93 49.31
CA ALA A 136 7.34 -12.18 50.54
C ALA A 136 6.37 -11.02 50.77
N SER A 137 5.91 -10.34 49.71
CA SER A 137 4.87 -9.32 49.83
C SER A 137 3.51 -9.91 50.21
N PHE A 138 3.19 -11.10 49.69
CA PHE A 138 1.94 -11.78 50.01
C PHE A 138 1.88 -12.22 51.48
N LEU A 139 2.96 -12.82 52.00
CA LEU A 139 3.03 -13.23 53.41
C LEU A 139 2.90 -12.02 54.36
N ARG A 140 3.62 -10.92 54.10
CA ARG A 140 3.50 -9.69 54.89
C ARG A 140 2.09 -9.11 54.89
N ALA A 141 1.39 -9.17 53.75
CA ALA A 141 0.00 -8.71 53.67
C ALA A 141 -0.95 -9.59 54.50
N GLN A 142 -0.69 -10.90 54.59
CA GLN A 142 -1.48 -11.79 55.45
C GLN A 142 -1.23 -11.54 56.94
N GLU A 143 0.02 -11.33 57.34
CA GLU A 143 0.37 -10.98 58.73
C GLU A 143 -0.30 -9.68 59.15
N GLN A 144 -0.24 -8.64 58.32
CA GLN A 144 -0.89 -7.35 58.60
C GLN A 144 -2.42 -7.46 58.66
N ALA A 145 -3.04 -8.29 57.82
CA ALA A 145 -4.48 -8.52 57.84
C ALA A 145 -4.94 -9.40 59.03
N ALA A 146 -4.04 -10.18 59.62
CA ALA A 146 -4.29 -10.94 60.83
C ALA A 146 -4.07 -10.10 62.10
N GLU A 147 -3.22 -9.08 62.03
CA GLU A 147 -2.98 -8.11 63.12
C GLU A 147 -4.00 -6.96 63.15
N SER A 148 -4.78 -6.74 62.08
CA SER A 148 -5.88 -5.77 62.01
C SER A 148 -7.24 -6.37 62.39
#